data_AF-A0A067MUI7-F1
#
_entry.id   AF-A0A067MUI7-F1
#
_cell.length_a   1.000
_cell.length_b   1.000
_cell.length_c   1.000
_cell.angle_alpha   90.00
_cell.angle_beta   90.00
_cell.angle_gamma   90.00
#
_symmetry.space_group_name_H-M   'P 1'
#
loop_
_entity.id
_entity.type
_entity.pdbx_description
1 polymer ?
#
loop_
_entity_poly.entity_id
_entity_poly.type
_entity_poly.pdbx_seq_one_letter_code
_entity_poly.pdbx_strand_id
1 'polypeptide(L)'
;MHADNPLVSQVPSETQGRRAAAKKTIAKDTPYIPKPLDAYGGTSVKNLFAIDFCASHPGATKEEVNNAFDEINDEDLKVYLLHLFA
;
A
#
# COMPACT_ATOMS: atom_id res chain seq x y z
N MET A 1 -52.60 43.65 -1.06
CA MET A 1 -53.22 42.31 -1.20
C MET A 1 -52.08 41.29 -1.08
N HIS A 2 -52.27 40.24 -0.26
CA HIS A 2 -51.33 39.12 -0.02
C HIS A 2 -50.94 38.41 -1.35
N ALA A 3 -49.93 37.55 -1.48
CA ALA A 3 -49.29 36.64 -0.53
C ALA A 3 -47.98 36.02 -1.10
N ASP A 4 -47.20 35.43 -0.18
CA ASP A 4 -46.34 34.23 -0.30
C ASP A 4 -44.97 34.22 -1.02
N ASN A 5 -43.96 33.94 -0.19
CA ASN A 5 -42.59 33.46 -0.42
C ASN A 5 -42.62 31.91 -0.27
N PRO A 6 -41.52 31.12 -0.33
CA PRO A 6 -40.23 31.20 -1.04
C PRO A 6 -39.96 29.91 -1.87
N LEU A 7 -38.96 29.90 -2.76
CA LEU A 7 -38.28 28.65 -3.12
C LEU A 7 -36.79 28.90 -3.40
N VAL A 8 -36.04 28.62 -2.32
CA VAL A 8 -34.63 28.28 -2.24
C VAL A 8 -34.08 27.66 -3.54
N SER A 9 -33.09 28.31 -4.16
CA SER A 9 -32.19 27.64 -5.10
C SER A 9 -30.83 27.50 -4.43
N GLN A 10 -30.61 26.31 -3.88
CA GLN A 10 -29.36 25.84 -3.30
C GLN A 10 -28.29 25.82 -4.39
N VAL A 11 -27.30 26.69 -4.26
CA VAL A 11 -26.06 26.59 -5.02
C VAL A 11 -25.26 25.44 -4.40
N PRO A 12 -24.89 24.39 -5.17
CA PRO A 12 -24.23 23.22 -4.59
C PRO A 12 -22.84 23.60 -4.07
N SER A 13 -22.65 23.35 -2.78
CA SER A 13 -21.38 23.40 -2.07
C SER A 13 -20.34 22.57 -2.83
N GLU A 14 -19.21 23.19 -3.19
CA GLU A 14 -18.03 22.52 -3.72
C GLU A 14 -17.54 21.51 -2.68
N THR A 15 -18.05 20.28 -2.81
CA THR A 15 -17.56 19.14 -2.08
C THR A 15 -16.22 18.80 -2.68
N GLN A 16 -15.19 19.47 -2.14
CA GLN A 16 -13.78 19.19 -2.31
C GLN A 16 -13.62 17.67 -2.32
N GLY A 17 -13.22 17.18 -3.51
CA GLY A 17 -13.28 15.77 -3.86
C GLY A 17 -12.70 14.90 -2.78
N ARG A 18 -13.57 14.12 -2.11
CA ARG A 18 -13.14 12.87 -1.52
C ARG A 18 -12.56 12.08 -2.68
N ARG A 19 -11.23 12.01 -2.79
CA ARG A 19 -10.59 10.91 -3.49
C ARG A 19 -11.15 9.67 -2.81
N ALA A 20 -12.18 9.08 -3.41
CA ALA A 20 -12.45 7.69 -3.20
C ALA A 20 -11.13 7.03 -3.57
N ALA A 21 -10.38 6.55 -2.57
CA ALA A 21 -9.34 5.59 -2.82
C ALA A 21 -10.07 4.44 -3.47
N ALA A 22 -10.07 4.42 -4.81
CA ALA A 22 -10.50 3.27 -5.57
C ALA A 22 -9.67 2.14 -4.97
N LYS A 23 -10.32 1.23 -4.24
CA LYS A 23 -9.70 -0.03 -3.84
C LYS A 23 -9.30 -0.65 -5.16
N LYS A 24 -8.05 -0.45 -5.55
CA LYS A 24 -7.45 -1.12 -6.69
C LYS A 24 -7.61 -2.59 -6.34
N THR A 25 -8.51 -3.27 -7.04
CA THR A 25 -8.53 -4.72 -7.03
C THR A 25 -7.16 -5.11 -7.56
N ILE A 26 -6.25 -5.45 -6.65
CA ILE A 26 -4.91 -5.90 -7.02
C ILE A 26 -5.17 -7.23 -7.73
N ALA A 27 -5.09 -7.23 -9.06
CA ALA A 27 -5.15 -8.45 -9.84
C ALA A 27 -4.06 -9.38 -9.30
N LYS A 28 -4.35 -10.68 -9.21
CA LYS A 28 -3.44 -11.68 -8.61
C LYS A 28 -2.03 -11.63 -9.22
N ASP A 29 -1.93 -11.18 -10.47
CA ASP A 29 -0.69 -11.08 -11.23
C ASP A 29 -0.06 -9.67 -11.22
N THR A 30 -0.46 -8.80 -10.28
CA THR A 30 0.16 -7.48 -10.16
C THR A 30 1.53 -7.62 -9.50
N PRO A 31 2.60 -7.08 -10.10
CA PRO A 31 3.91 -7.03 -9.46
C PRO A 31 3.82 -6.41 -8.06
N TYR A 32 4.47 -7.06 -7.11
CA TYR A 32 4.65 -6.53 -5.78
C TYR A 32 5.57 -5.32 -5.85
N ILE A 33 5.18 -4.25 -5.16
CA ILE A 33 5.97 -3.04 -5.03
C ILE A 33 6.31 -2.90 -3.55
N PRO A 34 7.58 -3.14 -3.15
CA PRO A 34 8.02 -2.91 -1.79
C PRO A 34 7.79 -1.46 -1.37
N LYS A 35 7.53 -1.26 -0.08
CA LYS A 35 7.42 0.08 0.48
C LYS A 35 8.80 0.74 0.48
N PRO A 36 8.87 2.06 0.25
CA PRO A 36 10.12 2.79 0.44
C PRO A 36 10.48 2.79 1.93
N LEU A 37 11.78 2.87 2.24
CA LEU A 37 12.32 2.70 3.59
C LEU A 37 11.85 3.79 4.57
N ASP A 38 11.55 4.98 4.07
CA ASP A 38 11.07 6.14 4.83
C ASP A 38 9.56 6.09 5.13
N ALA A 39 8.81 5.19 4.49
CA ALA A 39 7.39 5.02 4.75
C ALA A 39 7.12 4.14 5.97
N TYR A 40 5.93 4.29 6.56
CA TYR A 40 5.50 3.44 7.67
C TYR A 40 5.51 1.94 7.29
N GLY A 41 6.34 1.18 8.00
CA GLY A 41 6.57 -0.25 7.75
C GLY A 41 7.58 -0.54 6.62
N GLY A 42 8.25 0.48 6.08
CA GLY A 42 9.33 0.36 5.09
C GLY A 42 10.56 -0.36 5.62
N THR A 43 10.83 -0.23 6.91
CA THR A 43 11.90 -0.95 7.61
C THR A 43 11.44 -2.27 8.24
N SER A 44 10.23 -2.74 7.96
CA SER A 44 9.84 -4.06 8.46
C SER A 44 10.68 -5.16 7.81
N VAL A 45 11.01 -6.21 8.57
CA VAL A 45 11.80 -7.36 8.10
C VAL A 45 11.26 -7.92 6.77
N LYS A 46 9.94 -8.08 6.68
CA LYS A 46 9.28 -8.55 5.46
C LYS A 46 9.43 -7.58 4.28
N ASN A 47 9.45 -6.27 4.54
CA ASN A 47 9.66 -5.29 3.48
C ASN A 47 11.12 -5.26 3.02
N LEU A 48 12.08 -5.39 3.94
CA LEU A 48 13.50 -5.50 3.60
C LEU A 48 13.76 -6.76 2.75
N PHE A 49 13.23 -7.90 3.17
CA PHE A 49 13.25 -9.12 2.37
C PHE A 49 12.63 -8.91 0.99
N ALA A 50 11.46 -8.27 0.91
CA ALA A 50 10.77 -8.07 -0.35
C ALA A 50 11.54 -7.14 -1.31
N ILE A 51 12.34 -6.18 -0.81
CA ILE A 51 13.21 -5.34 -1.63
C ILE A 51 14.24 -6.22 -2.34
N ASP A 52 14.95 -7.06 -1.59
CA ASP A 52 16.01 -7.92 -2.14
C ASP A 52 15.43 -9.01 -3.04
N PHE A 53 14.30 -9.59 -2.65
CA PHE A 53 13.59 -10.59 -3.44
C PHE A 53 13.12 -10.02 -4.78
N CYS A 54 12.48 -8.84 -4.79
CA CYS A 54 12.02 -8.20 -6.02
C CYS A 54 13.16 -7.68 -6.90
N ALA A 55 14.33 -7.35 -6.31
CA ALA A 55 15.52 -7.02 -7.10
C ALA A 55 16.04 -8.22 -7.88
N SER A 56 15.95 -9.42 -7.31
CA SER A 56 16.36 -10.68 -7.95
C SER A 56 15.26 -11.30 -8.83
N HIS A 57 13.99 -10.98 -8.56
CA HIS A 57 12.81 -11.49 -9.26
C HIS A 57 11.92 -10.33 -9.75
N PRO A 58 12.29 -9.66 -10.84
CA PRO A 58 11.48 -8.59 -11.42
C PRO A 58 10.09 -9.10 -11.79
N GLY A 59 9.05 -8.42 -11.32
CA GLY A 59 7.66 -8.81 -11.58
C GLY A 59 7.07 -9.79 -10.56
N ALA A 60 7.85 -10.23 -9.56
CA ALA A 60 7.36 -11.07 -8.48
C ALA A 60 6.06 -10.49 -7.89
N THR A 61 5.07 -11.36 -7.74
CA THR A 61 3.75 -11.03 -7.18
C THR A 61 3.78 -11.02 -5.66
N LYS A 62 2.72 -10.48 -5.06
CA LYS A 62 2.57 -10.49 -3.60
C LYS A 62 2.55 -11.91 -3.02
N GLU A 63 1.98 -12.86 -3.75
CA GLU A 63 1.86 -14.26 -3.31
C GLU A 63 3.24 -14.93 -3.30
N GLU A 64 4.02 -14.77 -4.36
CA GLU A 64 5.40 -15.28 -4.44
C GLU A 64 6.29 -14.68 -3.34
N VAL A 65 6.19 -13.38 -3.09
CA VAL A 65 6.93 -12.74 -1.99
C VAL A 65 6.53 -13.30 -0.63
N ASN A 66 5.24 -13.58 -0.40
CA ASN A 66 4.81 -14.15 0.88
C ASN A 66 5.30 -15.59 1.03
N ASN A 67 5.14 -16.42 -0.02
CA ASN A 67 5.57 -17.81 0.02
C ASN A 67 7.09 -17.91 0.25
N ALA A 68 7.87 -17.10 -0.47
CA ALA A 68 9.32 -17.07 -0.29
C ALA A 68 9.73 -16.54 1.11
N PHE A 69 8.97 -15.60 1.67
CA PHE A 69 9.20 -15.13 3.04
C PHE A 69 8.84 -16.18 4.09
N ASP A 70 7.80 -16.97 3.86
CA ASP A 70 7.38 -18.04 4.78
C ASP A 70 8.33 -19.26 4.70
N GLU A 71 9.03 -19.44 3.57
CA GLU A 71 10.04 -20.48 3.36
C GLU A 71 11.46 -20.08 3.80
N ILE A 72 11.68 -18.82 4.20
CA ILE A 72 13.00 -18.37 4.62
C ILE A 72 13.41 -19.05 5.93
N ASN A 73 14.67 -19.45 6.03
CA ASN A 73 15.21 -20.02 7.26
C ASN A 73 15.54 -18.92 8.28
N ASP A 74 15.48 -19.25 9.57
CA ASP A 74 15.74 -18.31 10.68
C ASP A 74 17.11 -17.60 10.59
N GLU A 75 18.13 -18.27 10.04
CA GLU A 75 19.47 -17.67 9.88
C GLU A 75 19.48 -16.56 8.82
N ASP A 76 18.81 -16.77 7.68
CA ASP A 76 18.69 -15.75 6.64
C ASP A 76 17.78 -14.61 7.12
N LEU A 77 16.77 -14.92 7.95
CA LEU A 77 15.90 -13.92 8.58
C LEU A 77 16.68 -13.01 9.55
N LYS A 78 17.66 -13.56 10.28
CA LYS A 78 18.52 -12.78 11.20
C LYS A 78 19.33 -11.70 10.48
N VAL A 79 19.72 -11.93 9.22
CA VAL A 79 20.44 -10.92 8.42
C VAL A 79 19.60 -9.64 8.29
N TYR A 80 18.30 -9.78 8.02
CA TYR A 80 17.37 -8.65 7.91
C TYR A 80 17.05 -8.00 9.27
N LEU A 81 17.12 -8.76 10.36
CA LEU A 81 16.97 -8.22 11.72
C LEU A 81 18.21 -7.42 12.16
N LEU A 82 19.41 -7.85 11.80
CA LEU A 82 20.66 -7.13 12.14
C LEU A 82 20.74 -5.76 11.47
N HIS A 83 20.21 -5.63 10.25
CA HIS A 83 20.14 -4.34 9.54
C HIS A 83 19.19 -3.32 10.19
N LEU A 84 18.32 -3.73 11.12
CA LEU A 84 17.42 -2.83 11.84
C LEU A 84 18.04 -2.21 13.09
N PHE A 85 19.13 -2.77 13.59
CA PHE A 85 19.76 -2.37 14.86
C PHE A 85 21.22 -1.93 14.70
N ALA A 86 21.77 -1.96 13.48
CA ALA A 86 23.10 -1.44 13.14
C ALA A 86 23.02 0.01 12.69
#